data_AF-A0A1B6FEQ0-F1
#
_entry.id   AF-A0A1B6FEQ0-F1
#
_cell.length_a   1.000
_cell.length_b   1.000
_cell.length_c   1.000
_cell.angle_alpha   90.00
_cell.angle_beta   90.00
_cell.angle_gamma   90.00
#
_symmetry.space_group_name_H-M   'P 1'
#
loop_
_entity.id
_entity.type
_entity.pdbx_description
1 polymer ?
#
loop_
_entity_poly.entity_id
_entity_poly.type
_entity_poly.pdbx_seq_one_letter_code
_entity_poly.pdbx_strand_id
1 'polypeptide(L)'
;FAQCEIPERYHYKRCDRAPPILLRADLGYLIRSQPINQPGQHGYDPAIPAMRAFFMAMGPIFEENLTIEPFECIHIFPLVAHILQLNDPPIRPNGTLCTLQKILKKG
;
A
#
# COMPACT_ATOMS: atom_id res chain seq x y z
N PHE A 1 10.36 18.36 -0.42
CA PHE A 1 10.85 17.91 -1.73
C PHE A 1 10.22 18.78 -2.80
N ALA A 2 11.01 19.36 -3.71
CA ALA A 2 10.46 19.76 -5.00
C ALA A 2 9.94 18.50 -5.73
N GLN A 3 8.98 18.63 -6.66
CA GLN A 3 8.35 17.48 -7.31
C GLN A 3 9.37 16.49 -7.91
N CYS A 4 10.42 17.00 -8.56
CA CYS A 4 11.46 16.17 -9.17
C CYS A 4 12.36 15.45 -8.15
N GLU A 5 12.36 15.89 -6.89
CA GLU A 5 13.15 15.34 -5.79
C GLU A 5 12.33 14.39 -4.91
N ILE A 6 11.02 14.23 -5.18
CA ILE A 6 10.19 13.26 -4.44
C ILE A 6 10.80 11.86 -4.65
N PRO A 7 11.11 11.12 -3.56
CA PRO A 7 11.69 9.79 -3.67
C PRO A 7 10.86 8.84 -4.54
N GLU A 8 11.51 8.16 -5.48
CA GLU A 8 10.82 7.32 -6.48
C GLU A 8 9.98 6.21 -5.83
N ARG A 9 10.41 5.67 -4.68
CA ARG A 9 9.68 4.63 -3.92
C ARG A 9 8.29 5.03 -3.46
N TYR A 10 7.97 6.34 -3.40
CA TYR A 10 6.61 6.78 -3.09
C TYR A 10 5.68 6.65 -4.29
N HIS A 11 6.22 6.48 -5.51
CA HIS A 11 5.47 6.46 -6.76
C HIS A 11 4.54 7.68 -6.94
N TYR A 12 4.90 8.81 -6.32
CA TYR A 12 4.06 10.01 -6.23
C TYR A 12 4.51 11.15 -7.16
N LYS A 13 5.70 11.02 -7.75
CA LYS A 13 6.35 12.06 -8.57
C LYS A 13 5.70 12.23 -9.96
N ARG A 14 5.33 11.13 -10.61
CA ARG A 14 4.93 11.07 -12.03
C ARG A 14 3.40 11.12 -12.18
N CYS A 15 2.80 12.21 -11.74
CA CYS A 15 1.37 12.46 -11.88
C CYS A 15 1.11 13.95 -12.08
N ASP A 16 0.22 14.32 -13.00
CA ASP A 16 -0.14 15.72 -13.25
C ASP A 16 -0.80 16.40 -12.04
N ARG A 17 -1.33 15.60 -11.10
CA ARG A 17 -1.90 16.06 -9.84
C ARG A 17 -0.89 16.07 -8.68
N ALA A 18 0.36 15.65 -8.91
CA ALA A 18 1.39 15.74 -7.89
C ALA A 18 1.71 17.22 -7.61
N PRO A 19 1.84 17.64 -6.34
CA PRO A 19 2.10 19.03 -6.03
C PRO A 19 3.53 19.41 -6.45
N PRO A 20 3.78 20.71 -6.76
CA PRO A 20 5.12 21.18 -7.07
C PRO A 20 6.09 21.03 -5.89
N ILE A 21 5.57 21.05 -4.66
CA ILE A 21 6.31 20.85 -3.41
C ILE A 21 5.54 19.86 -2.54
N LEU A 22 6.22 18.80 -2.09
CA LEU A 22 5.73 17.86 -1.08
C LEU A 22 6.48 18.08 0.23
N LEU A 23 5.73 18.36 1.31
CA LEU A 23 6.25 18.40 2.67
C LEU A 23 6.02 17.04 3.34
N ARG A 24 7.07 16.46 3.91
CA ARG A 24 6.99 15.22 4.69
C ARG A 24 7.22 15.54 6.15
N ALA A 25 6.25 15.26 6.98
CA ALA A 25 6.41 15.29 8.42
C ALA A 25 7.05 13.98 8.90
N ASP A 26 7.93 14.07 9.89
CA ASP A 26 8.36 12.89 10.64
C ASP A 26 7.25 12.46 11.61
N LEU A 27 7.27 11.20 12.05
CA LEU A 27 6.20 10.65 12.89
C LEU A 27 6.01 11.47 14.17
N GLY A 28 4.76 11.87 14.45
CA GLY A 28 4.40 12.69 15.61
C GLY A 28 4.37 14.20 15.33
N TYR A 29 4.86 14.64 14.18
CA TYR A 29 4.79 16.04 13.75
C TYR A 29 3.62 16.29 12.80
N LEU A 30 3.08 17.51 12.84
CA LEU A 30 2.00 17.94 11.98
C LEU A 30 2.37 19.25 11.28
N ILE A 31 2.18 19.32 9.97
CA ILE A 31 2.41 20.53 9.17
C ILE A 31 1.05 21.10 8.79
N ARG A 32 0.67 22.22 9.40
CA ARG A 32 -0.61 22.92 9.15
C ARG A 32 -0.46 24.42 9.32
N SER A 33 -1.35 25.17 8.68
CA SER A 33 -1.49 26.61 8.85
C SER A 33 -2.28 27.01 10.10
N GLN A 34 -3.08 26.10 10.65
CA GLN A 34 -3.95 26.34 11.80
C GLN A 34 -3.79 25.21 12.83
N PRO A 35 -3.83 25.54 14.14
CA PRO A 35 -3.74 24.54 15.19
C PRO A 35 -4.99 23.64 15.20
N ILE A 36 -4.78 22.38 15.57
CA ILE A 36 -5.85 21.41 15.77
C ILE A 36 -5.55 20.60 17.04
N ASN A 37 -6.60 20.22 17.76
CA ASN A 37 -6.49 19.34 18.91
C ASN A 37 -7.15 17.99 18.61
N GLN A 38 -6.58 17.25 17.65
CA GLN A 38 -7.04 15.91 17.29
C GLN A 38 -5.95 14.87 17.59
N PRO A 39 -6.21 13.95 18.54
CA PRO A 39 -5.26 12.90 18.87
C PRO A 39 -5.22 11.85 17.75
N GLY A 40 -4.02 11.35 17.45
CA GLY A 40 -3.79 10.36 16.40
C GLY A 40 -3.85 10.99 15.00
N GLN A 41 -2.86 10.68 14.16
CA GLN A 41 -2.80 11.14 12.77
C GLN A 41 -2.21 10.03 11.90
N HIS A 42 -2.47 10.09 10.60
CA HIS A 42 -1.94 9.17 9.59
C HIS A 42 -1.50 9.94 8.34
N GLY A 43 -0.95 9.23 7.35
CA GLY A 43 -0.45 9.84 6.11
C GLY A 43 1.05 10.16 6.11
N TYR A 44 1.77 9.69 7.13
CA TYR A 44 3.23 9.67 7.15
C TYR A 44 3.77 8.66 6.13
N ASP A 45 5.09 8.51 6.11
CA ASP A 45 5.78 7.53 5.27
C ASP A 45 5.22 6.10 5.46
N PRO A 46 4.71 5.44 4.41
CA PRO A 46 4.15 4.09 4.51
C PRO A 46 5.18 3.03 4.94
N ALA A 47 6.48 3.31 4.86
CA ALA A 47 7.51 2.41 5.35
C ALA A 47 7.59 2.33 6.89
N ILE A 48 7.01 3.31 7.60
CA ILE A 48 7.03 3.36 9.07
C ILE A 48 6.08 2.29 9.63
N PRO A 49 6.50 1.47 10.62
CA PRO A 49 5.66 0.42 11.20
C PRO A 49 4.28 0.89 11.68
N ALA A 50 4.19 2.11 12.24
CA ALA A 50 2.94 2.69 12.71
C ALA A 50 1.93 3.00 11.58
N MET A 51 2.35 3.07 10.32
CA MET A 51 1.49 3.29 9.15
C MET A 51 1.08 1.99 8.44
N ARG A 52 1.54 0.83 8.93
CA ARG A 52 1.20 -0.45 8.32
C ARG A 52 -0.28 -0.78 8.55
N ALA A 53 -0.94 -1.22 7.49
CA ALA A 53 -2.28 -1.77 7.56
C ALA A 53 -2.25 -3.24 7.99
N PHE A 54 -3.37 -3.71 8.55
CA PHE A 54 -3.60 -5.11 8.87
C PHE A 54 -4.11 -5.88 7.63
N PHE A 55 -3.70 -7.15 7.49
CA PHE A 55 -4.19 -8.05 6.46
C PHE A 55 -4.47 -9.44 7.06
N MET A 56 -5.64 -10.00 6.76
CA MET A 56 -6.03 -11.37 7.08
C MET A 56 -6.84 -11.93 5.91
N ALA A 57 -6.58 -13.18 5.55
CA ALA A 57 -7.31 -13.90 4.52
C ALA A 57 -7.76 -15.25 5.09
N MET A 58 -9.01 -15.62 4.83
CA MET A 58 -9.62 -16.86 5.29
C MET A 58 -10.60 -17.37 4.24
N GLY A 59 -10.56 -18.67 3.96
CA GLY A 59 -11.42 -19.30 2.97
C GLY A 59 -10.81 -20.58 2.41
N PRO A 60 -11.56 -21.34 1.61
CA PRO A 60 -11.16 -22.68 1.16
C PRO A 60 -9.91 -22.70 0.28
N ILE A 61 -9.62 -21.59 -0.39
CA ILE A 61 -8.47 -21.43 -1.29
C ILE A 61 -7.19 -20.96 -0.58
N PHE A 62 -7.30 -20.48 0.66
CA PHE A 62 -6.18 -19.94 1.41
C PHE A 62 -5.55 -21.00 2.29
N GLU A 63 -4.22 -21.00 2.40
CA GLU A 63 -3.50 -21.82 3.38
C GLU A 63 -3.93 -21.46 4.81
N GLU A 64 -4.03 -22.49 5.65
CA GLU A 64 -4.48 -22.35 7.03
C GLU A 64 -3.30 -22.20 7.98
N ASN A 65 -3.48 -21.45 9.07
CA ASN A 65 -2.46 -21.23 10.11
C ASN A 65 -1.11 -20.68 9.58
N LEU A 66 -1.15 -19.95 8.46
CA LEU A 66 0.03 -19.34 7.86
C LEU A 66 0.18 -17.88 8.28
N THR A 67 1.35 -17.54 8.83
CA THR A 67 1.79 -16.14 8.99
C THR A 67 2.82 -15.82 7.92
N ILE A 68 2.71 -14.62 7.33
CA ILE A 68 3.60 -14.18 6.24
C ILE A 68 4.31 -12.89 6.60
N GLU A 69 5.46 -12.67 5.97
CA GLU A 69 6.14 -11.38 5.97
C GLU A 69 5.25 -10.26 5.40
N PRO A 70 5.43 -9.00 5.86
CA PRO A 70 4.73 -7.84 5.32
C PRO A 70 4.91 -7.68 3.81
N PHE A 71 3.88 -7.13 3.17
CA PHE A 71 3.87 -6.87 1.74
C PHE A 71 3.08 -5.57 1.45
N GLU A 72 3.22 -5.04 0.24
CA GLU A 72 2.51 -3.82 -0.17
C GLU A 72 1.09 -4.09 -0.66
N CYS A 73 0.13 -3.23 -0.29
CA CYS A 73 -1.28 -3.37 -0.66
C CYS A 73 -1.54 -3.43 -2.18
N ILE A 74 -0.61 -2.97 -3.01
CA ILE A 74 -0.72 -3.04 -4.49
C ILE A 74 -0.84 -4.49 -5.00
N HIS A 75 -0.41 -5.48 -4.21
CA HIS A 75 -0.51 -6.90 -4.55
C HIS A 75 -1.89 -7.51 -4.27
N ILE A 76 -2.77 -6.79 -3.56
CA ILE A 76 -4.12 -7.28 -3.23
C ILE A 76 -4.99 -7.35 -4.48
N PHE A 77 -4.90 -6.39 -5.40
CA PHE A 77 -5.71 -6.43 -6.62
C PHE A 77 -5.46 -7.67 -7.47
N PRO A 78 -4.21 -8.03 -7.84
CA PRO A 78 -3.92 -9.30 -8.52
C PRO A 78 -4.43 -10.54 -7.78
N LEU A 79 -4.35 -10.55 -6.44
CA LEU A 79 -4.90 -11.62 -5.62
C LEU A 79 -6.42 -11.73 -5.79
N VAL A 80 -7.15 -10.62 -5.60
CA VAL A 80 -8.62 -10.61 -5.74
C VAL A 80 -9.05 -11.00 -7.16
N ALA A 81 -8.36 -10.51 -8.18
CA ALA A 81 -8.62 -10.89 -9.58
C ALA A 81 -8.45 -12.40 -9.79
N HIS A 82 -7.40 -13.00 -9.22
CA HIS A 82 -7.19 -14.45 -9.27
C HIS A 82 -8.30 -15.24 -8.58
N ILE A 83 -8.74 -14.79 -7.39
CA ILE A 83 -9.84 -15.43 -6.64
C ILE A 83 -11.15 -15.42 -7.44
N LEU A 84 -11.41 -14.30 -8.13
CA LEU A 84 -12.59 -14.12 -8.97
C LEU A 84 -12.44 -14.71 -10.38
N GLN A 85 -11.31 -15.35 -10.69
CA GLN A 85 -11.01 -15.94 -12.01
C GLN A 85 -11.10 -14.93 -13.17
N LEU A 86 -10.69 -13.68 -12.90
CA LEU A 86 -10.64 -12.61 -13.89
C LEU A 86 -9.32 -12.71 -14.69
N ASN A 87 -9.40 -13.34 -15.85
CA ASN A 87 -8.23 -13.64 -16.68
C ASN A 87 -7.65 -12.43 -17.44
N ASP A 88 -8.42 -11.35 -17.60
CA ASP A 88 -8.00 -10.16 -18.33
C ASP A 88 -8.55 -8.88 -17.67
N PRO A 89 -7.91 -8.38 -16.60
CA PRO A 89 -8.33 -7.14 -15.95
C PRO A 89 -8.12 -5.95 -16.90
N PRO A 90 -9.03 -4.96 -16.93
CA PRO A 90 -8.98 -3.83 -17.88
C PRO A 90 -7.80 -2.88 -17.64
N ILE A 91 -7.05 -3.09 -16.56
CA ILE A 91 -5.88 -2.30 -16.18
C ILE A 91 -4.72 -3.23 -15.82
N ARG A 92 -3.50 -2.83 -16.17
CA ARG A 92 -2.29 -3.52 -15.73
C ARG A 92 -1.96 -3.07 -14.29
N PRO A 93 -2.06 -3.96 -13.28
CA PRO A 93 -1.76 -3.57 -11.90
C PRO A 93 -0.26 -3.34 -11.71
N ASN A 94 0.10 -2.50 -10.74
CA ASN A 94 1.50 -2.31 -10.34
C ASN A 94 2.01 -3.48 -9.48
N GLY A 95 1.10 -4.19 -8.80
CA GLY A 95 1.44 -5.38 -8.03
C GLY A 95 1.49 -6.66 -8.86
N THR A 96 1.93 -7.75 -8.22
CA THR A 96 1.99 -9.09 -8.81
C THR A 96 1.38 -10.12 -7.87
N LEU A 97 0.71 -11.13 -8.42
CA LEU A 97 0.20 -12.28 -7.65
C LEU A 97 1.34 -13.07 -6.99
N CYS A 98 2.52 -13.08 -7.61
CA CYS A 98 3.68 -13.85 -7.15
C CYS A 98 4.03 -13.55 -5.67
N THR A 99 3.93 -12.27 -5.24
CA THR A 99 4.20 -11.87 -3.86
C THR A 99 3.31 -12.59 -2.84
N LEU A 100 2.07 -12.89 -3.22
CA LEU A 100 1.06 -13.50 -2.34
C LEU A 100 0.78 -14.96 -2.70
N GLN A 101 1.40 -15.53 -3.71
CA GLN A 101 1.07 -16.87 -4.20
C GLN A 101 1.18 -17.95 -3.11
N LYS A 102 2.11 -17.79 -2.16
CA LYS A 102 2.31 -18.73 -1.04
C LYS A 102 1.14 -18.82 -0.06
N ILE A 103 0.20 -17.88 -0.09
CA ILE A 103 -0.99 -17.92 0.78
C ILE A 103 -2.12 -18.75 0.18
N LEU A 104 -1.99 -19.19 -1.07
CA LEU A 104 -2.99 -19.98 -1.77
C LEU A 104 -2.62 -21.46 -1.69
N LYS A 105 -3.62 -22.31 -1.46
CA LYS A 105 -3.45 -23.76 -1.52
C LYS A 105 -3.03 -24.18 -2.93
N LYS A 106 -2.10 -25.12 -3.00
CA LYS A 106 -1.78 -25.78 -4.28
C LYS A 106 -2.96 -26.67 -4.67
N GLY A 107 -3.54 -26.38 -5.83
CA GLY A 107 -4.55 -27.24 -6.46
C GLY A 107 -3.95 -28.53 -7.00
#